data_AF-A0A9E0U6I3-F1
#
_entry.id   AF-A0A9E0U6I3-F1
#
_cell.length_a   1.000
_cell.length_b   1.000
_cell.length_c   1.000
_cell.angle_alpha   90.00
_cell.angle_beta   90.00
_cell.angle_gamma   90.00
#
_symmetry.space_group_name_H-M   'P 1'
#
loop_
_entity.id
_entity.type
_entity.pdbx_description
1 polymer ?
#
loop_
_entity_poly.entity_id
_entity_poly.type
_entity_poly.pdbx_seq_one_letter_code
_entity_poly.pdbx_strand_id
1 'polypeptide(L)'
;MGTWRNLGGRWRPVSLLIPLWLLTACSSEPLARDYVAPTNACCARIDEFEFRRLPVGQEFVFNITSADATYQFSPGRREHFAAFSIPDGFSATAIQIKSYLSTDFLPKATALLPDFIFLDGSYRQIGRMSVKDLQERGNFWGGALGSTVAVPSGARYFIVIAGTGDGTNYYHSENGRLHPIPAAALGKLSLRMFGELIGTATSK
;
A
#
# COMPACT_ATOMS: atom_id res chain seq x y z
N MET A 1 -67.48 -42.59 -27.53
CA MET A 1 -66.93 -41.40 -28.21
C MET A 1 -67.11 -40.22 -27.26
N GLY A 2 -66.05 -39.49 -26.94
CA GLY A 2 -66.09 -38.28 -26.09
C GLY A 2 -65.71 -38.54 -24.62
N THR A 3 -64.42 -38.57 -24.28
CA THR A 3 -63.53 -37.45 -23.88
C THR A 3 -63.61 -37.07 -22.40
N TRP A 4 -62.51 -37.42 -21.74
CA TRP A 4 -62.01 -37.03 -20.42
C TRP A 4 -62.12 -35.53 -20.11
N ARG A 5 -62.49 -35.19 -18.87
CA ARG A 5 -62.14 -33.90 -18.24
C ARG A 5 -61.96 -34.00 -16.71
N ASN A 6 -60.88 -33.35 -16.28
CA ASN A 6 -60.65 -32.67 -14.99
C ASN A 6 -60.22 -33.51 -13.76
N LEU A 7 -58.92 -33.82 -13.71
CA LEU A 7 -58.18 -33.92 -12.45
C LEU A 7 -57.93 -32.49 -11.92
N GLY A 8 -58.75 -32.10 -10.94
CA GLY A 8 -58.59 -30.87 -10.17
C GLY A 8 -57.29 -30.89 -9.37
N GLY A 9 -56.48 -29.85 -9.57
CA GLY A 9 -55.16 -29.69 -8.99
C GLY A 9 -55.16 -29.49 -7.48
N ARG A 10 -54.05 -29.92 -6.88
CA ARG A 10 -53.63 -29.49 -5.56
C ARG A 10 -52.16 -29.10 -5.65
N TRP A 11 -51.93 -27.90 -6.19
CA TRP A 11 -50.61 -27.29 -6.27
C TRP A 11 -50.16 -26.97 -4.85
N ARG A 12 -49.12 -27.65 -4.38
CA ARG A 12 -48.38 -27.23 -3.19
C ARG A 12 -47.63 -25.95 -3.54
N PRO A 13 -47.64 -24.91 -2.68
CA PRO A 13 -46.79 -23.75 -2.89
C PRO A 13 -45.33 -24.19 -2.75
N VAL A 14 -44.59 -24.15 -3.86
CA VAL A 14 -43.13 -24.15 -3.84
C VAL A 14 -42.72 -22.77 -3.33
N SER A 15 -42.34 -22.71 -2.06
CA SER A 15 -41.75 -21.50 -1.48
C SER A 15 -40.43 -21.20 -2.20
N LEU A 16 -40.51 -20.20 -3.07
CA LEU A 16 -39.38 -19.48 -3.66
C LEU A 16 -38.69 -18.62 -2.58
N LEU A 17 -37.35 -18.52 -2.72
CA LEU A 17 -36.47 -17.45 -2.20
C LEU A 17 -36.14 -17.58 -0.70
N ILE A 18 -34.90 -17.43 -0.26
CA ILE A 18 -33.97 -16.31 -0.51
C ILE A 18 -32.53 -16.85 -0.42
N PRO A 19 -31.63 -16.57 -1.38
CA PRO A 19 -30.21 -16.82 -1.17
C PRO A 19 -29.69 -15.80 -0.15
N LEU A 20 -29.40 -16.32 1.04
CA LEU A 20 -28.70 -15.67 2.12
C LEU A 20 -27.21 -15.54 1.71
N TRP A 21 -26.57 -14.43 2.09
CA TRP A 21 -25.12 -14.18 2.08
C TRP A 21 -24.46 -13.67 0.80
N LEU A 22 -24.64 -12.39 0.47
CA LEU A 22 -23.55 -11.55 -0.06
C LEU A 22 -23.67 -10.13 0.52
N LEU A 23 -23.58 -10.01 1.84
CA LEU A 23 -23.10 -8.77 2.45
C LEU A 23 -21.58 -8.75 2.21
N THR A 24 -21.18 -8.27 1.02
CA THR A 24 -19.80 -7.83 0.85
C THR A 24 -19.61 -6.67 1.81
N ALA A 25 -18.91 -6.93 2.92
CA ALA A 25 -18.41 -5.87 3.76
C ALA A 25 -17.57 -4.96 2.85
N CYS A 26 -18.05 -3.74 2.59
CA CYS A 26 -17.20 -2.65 2.14
C CYS A 26 -16.20 -2.40 3.26
N SER A 27 -15.16 -3.22 3.31
CA SER A 27 -14.07 -3.14 4.26
C SER A 27 -13.26 -1.91 3.92
N SER A 28 -13.52 -0.80 4.61
CA SER A 28 -12.58 0.31 4.68
C SER A 28 -11.25 -0.20 5.23
N GLU A 29 -10.14 0.16 4.60
CA GLU A 29 -8.81 -0.23 5.10
C GLU A 29 -8.63 0.21 6.56
N PRO A 30 -8.01 -0.63 7.42
CA PRO A 30 -7.84 -0.30 8.82
C PRO A 30 -6.95 0.92 8.99
N LEU A 31 -7.30 1.80 9.93
CA LEU A 31 -6.51 2.98 10.23
C LEU A 31 -5.15 2.61 10.83
N ALA A 32 -4.10 3.32 10.44
CA ALA A 32 -2.72 3.07 10.87
C ALA A 32 -2.54 3.04 12.40
N ARG A 33 -3.28 3.89 13.12
CA ARG A 33 -3.21 4.02 14.58
C ARG A 33 -3.85 2.86 15.34
N ASP A 34 -4.86 2.21 14.74
CA ASP A 34 -5.70 1.20 15.39
C ASP A 34 -5.34 -0.23 14.92
N TYR A 35 -4.40 -0.34 13.98
CA TYR A 35 -4.06 -1.59 13.34
C TYR A 35 -2.96 -2.35 14.08
N VAL A 36 -3.27 -3.60 14.42
CA VAL A 36 -2.31 -4.57 14.96
C VAL A 36 -2.13 -5.66 13.91
N ALA A 37 -0.93 -5.71 13.31
CA ALA A 37 -0.64 -6.70 12.28
C ALA A 37 -0.70 -8.12 12.88
N PRO A 38 -1.44 -9.06 12.28
CA PRO A 38 -1.43 -10.45 12.72
C PRO A 38 -0.02 -11.03 12.57
N THR A 39 0.35 -11.99 13.42
CA THR A 39 1.69 -12.58 13.36
C THR A 39 1.78 -13.49 12.14
N ASN A 40 2.30 -12.96 11.04
CA ASN A 40 2.69 -13.68 9.84
C ASN A 40 4.18 -13.42 9.62
N ALA A 41 5.04 -14.12 10.38
CA ALA A 41 6.48 -13.84 10.39
C ALA A 41 7.15 -14.56 9.20
N CYS A 42 7.73 -13.81 8.26
CA CYS A 42 8.50 -14.44 7.18
C CYS A 42 9.97 -14.66 7.51
N CYS A 43 10.52 -13.92 8.48
CA CYS A 43 11.97 -13.89 8.71
C CYS A 43 12.31 -13.60 10.18
N ALA A 44 13.42 -14.18 10.65
CA ALA A 44 14.03 -13.85 11.94
C ALA A 44 14.91 -12.60 11.84
N ARG A 45 15.44 -12.31 10.64
CA ARG A 45 16.39 -11.23 10.39
C ARG A 45 16.11 -10.50 9.07
N ILE A 46 16.60 -9.27 8.96
CA ILE A 46 16.41 -8.41 7.77
C ILE A 46 17.09 -8.96 6.51
N ASP A 47 18.23 -9.64 6.66
CA ASP A 47 18.98 -10.23 5.55
C ASP A 47 18.28 -11.45 4.91
N GLU A 48 17.23 -11.96 5.54
CA GLU A 48 16.38 -13.03 5.02
C GLU A 48 15.20 -12.49 4.17
N PHE A 49 15.00 -11.17 4.13
CA PHE A 49 13.87 -10.57 3.42
C PHE A 49 13.99 -10.79 1.91
N GLU A 50 12.84 -10.95 1.24
CA GLU A 50 12.77 -10.91 -0.21
C GLU A 50 12.81 -9.45 -0.71
N PHE A 51 14.00 -9.00 -1.15
CA PHE A 51 14.17 -7.66 -1.70
C PHE A 51 13.84 -7.60 -3.19
N ARG A 52 12.74 -6.90 -3.52
CA ARG A 52 12.32 -6.67 -4.91
C ARG A 52 13.15 -5.56 -5.55
N ARG A 53 13.69 -5.78 -6.74
CA ARG A 53 14.45 -4.74 -7.45
C ARG A 53 13.49 -3.65 -7.96
N LEU A 54 13.70 -2.40 -7.53
CA LEU A 54 12.91 -1.27 -8.03
C LEU A 54 13.53 -0.72 -9.33
N PRO A 55 12.79 -0.65 -10.46
CA PRO A 55 13.31 -0.13 -11.72
C PRO A 55 13.60 1.38 -11.64
N VAL A 56 14.74 1.80 -12.19
CA VAL A 56 15.15 3.22 -12.19
C VAL A 56 14.27 4.03 -13.12
N GLY A 57 13.78 5.18 -12.64
CA GLY A 57 13.03 6.13 -13.45
C GLY A 57 11.68 5.61 -13.94
N GLN A 58 11.24 4.42 -13.53
CA GLN A 58 9.95 3.84 -13.88
C GLN A 58 9.06 3.75 -12.65
N GLU A 59 7.76 3.80 -12.91
CA GLU A 59 6.76 3.64 -11.87
C GLU A 59 6.56 2.16 -11.53
N PHE A 60 6.68 1.80 -10.25
CA PHE A 60 6.46 0.45 -9.76
C PHE A 60 5.32 0.45 -8.75
N VAL A 61 4.22 -0.21 -9.11
CA VAL A 61 3.00 -0.27 -8.31
C VAL A 61 3.00 -1.55 -7.47
N PHE A 62 2.67 -1.45 -6.19
CA PHE A 62 2.51 -2.60 -5.30
C PHE A 62 1.50 -2.31 -4.19
N ASN A 63 1.06 -3.36 -3.51
CA ASN A 63 0.18 -3.27 -2.35
C ASN A 63 0.91 -3.78 -1.11
N ILE A 64 0.57 -3.21 0.05
CA ILE A 64 0.81 -3.81 1.36
C ILE A 64 -0.56 -4.24 1.88
N THR A 65 -0.71 -5.54 2.11
CA THR A 65 -1.95 -6.23 2.47
C THR A 65 -1.76 -7.05 3.73
N SER A 66 -2.86 -7.53 4.32
CA SER A 66 -2.82 -8.40 5.49
C SER A 66 -2.20 -9.78 5.23
N ALA A 67 -2.05 -10.17 3.95
CA ALA A 67 -1.40 -11.41 3.56
C ALA A 67 0.13 -11.28 3.54
N ASP A 68 0.66 -10.06 3.46
CA ASP A 68 2.09 -9.83 3.43
C ASP A 68 2.74 -10.20 4.76
N ALA A 69 4.04 -10.44 4.70
CA ALA A 69 4.78 -10.75 5.89
C ALA A 69 4.90 -9.57 6.85
N THR A 70 5.10 -9.89 8.12
CA THR A 70 5.29 -8.92 9.20
C THR A 70 6.66 -9.05 9.81
N TYR A 71 7.24 -7.93 10.21
CA TYR A 71 8.49 -7.86 10.96
C TYR A 71 8.39 -6.80 12.06
N GLN A 72 9.21 -6.93 13.10
CA GLN A 72 9.23 -6.01 14.23
C GLN A 72 10.34 -4.98 14.03
N PHE A 73 10.03 -3.83 13.43
CA PHE A 73 11.01 -2.75 13.24
C PHE A 73 11.17 -1.89 14.50
N SER A 74 10.16 -1.89 15.37
CA SER A 74 10.15 -1.16 16.64
C SER A 74 9.78 -2.09 17.80
N PRO A 75 10.28 -1.88 19.02
CA PRO A 75 9.89 -2.68 20.19
C PRO A 75 8.37 -2.72 20.37
N GLY A 76 7.79 -3.91 20.51
CA GLY A 76 6.38 -4.09 20.84
C GLY A 76 5.37 -4.02 19.68
N ARG A 77 5.80 -3.78 18.43
CA ARG A 77 4.89 -3.70 17.27
C ARG A 77 5.47 -4.40 16.05
N ARG A 78 4.66 -5.29 15.43
CA ARG A 78 4.95 -5.85 14.11
C ARG A 78 4.24 -5.04 13.04
N GLU A 79 4.88 -4.86 11.90
CA GLU A 79 4.36 -4.14 10.75
C GLU A 79 4.46 -5.00 9.49
N HIS A 80 3.43 -4.95 8.65
CA HIS A 80 3.55 -5.44 7.27
C HIS A 80 4.54 -4.57 6.51
N PHE A 81 5.31 -5.19 5.62
CA PHE A 81 6.37 -4.49 4.93
C PHE A 81 6.54 -4.93 3.49
N ALA A 82 7.14 -4.02 2.72
CA ALA A 82 7.66 -4.29 1.39
C ALA A 82 9.15 -3.93 1.36
N ALA A 83 9.99 -4.87 0.95
CA ALA A 83 11.43 -4.67 0.88
C ALA A 83 11.90 -4.51 -0.58
N PHE A 84 12.86 -3.60 -0.80
CA PHE A 84 13.36 -3.26 -2.12
C PHE A 84 14.87 -3.10 -2.16
N SER A 85 15.48 -3.45 -3.29
CA SER A 85 16.90 -3.19 -3.57
C SER A 85 17.09 -2.07 -4.59
N ILE A 86 18.14 -1.27 -4.36
CA ILE A 86 18.64 -0.28 -5.30
C ILE A 86 19.57 -1.00 -6.28
N PRO A 87 19.42 -0.80 -7.61
CA PRO A 87 20.27 -1.47 -8.59
C PRO A 87 21.78 -1.21 -8.38
N ASP A 88 22.59 -2.23 -8.66
CA ASP A 88 24.05 -2.08 -8.61
C ASP A 88 24.54 -1.03 -9.60
N GLY A 89 25.60 -0.31 -9.23
CA GLY A 89 26.12 0.80 -10.05
C GLY A 89 25.19 2.02 -10.12
N PHE A 90 24.14 2.11 -9.30
CA PHE A 90 23.26 3.27 -9.21
C PHE A 90 23.31 3.89 -7.81
N SER A 91 23.36 5.23 -7.77
CA SER A 91 23.28 6.02 -6.55
C SER A 91 21.92 6.72 -6.52
N ALA A 92 20.97 6.13 -5.79
CA ALA A 92 19.64 6.71 -5.61
C ALA A 92 19.72 7.96 -4.73
N THR A 93 19.04 9.03 -5.15
CA THR A 93 19.00 10.31 -4.43
C THR A 93 17.58 10.63 -3.94
N ALA A 94 16.56 10.14 -4.63
CA ALA A 94 15.18 10.38 -4.27
C ALA A 94 14.25 9.23 -4.68
N ILE A 95 13.18 9.05 -3.92
CA ILE A 95 12.06 8.19 -4.27
C ILE A 95 10.80 9.05 -4.29
N GLN A 96 10.15 9.12 -5.45
CA GLN A 96 8.83 9.69 -5.59
C GLN A 96 7.79 8.64 -5.23
N ILE A 97 6.77 9.08 -4.49
CA ILE A 97 5.77 8.23 -3.86
C ILE A 97 4.40 8.65 -4.36
N LYS A 98 3.59 7.66 -4.72
CA LYS A 98 2.16 7.73 -4.98
C LYS A 98 1.47 6.84 -3.94
N SER A 99 0.57 7.40 -3.13
CA SER A 99 -0.38 6.59 -2.36
C SER A 99 -1.76 6.75 -2.95
N TYR A 100 -2.37 5.64 -3.34
CA TYR A 100 -3.72 5.65 -3.88
C TYR A 100 -4.74 5.68 -2.74
N LEU A 101 -5.87 6.35 -2.98
CA LEU A 101 -7.02 6.28 -2.10
C LEU A 101 -7.61 4.88 -2.11
N SER A 102 -8.07 4.41 -0.95
CA SER A 102 -8.74 3.11 -0.80
C SER A 102 -10.10 3.04 -1.50
N THR A 103 -10.72 4.21 -1.73
CA THR A 103 -12.00 4.35 -2.44
C THR A 103 -12.13 5.77 -3.01
N ASP A 104 -12.87 5.91 -4.11
CA ASP A 104 -13.23 7.21 -4.69
C ASP A 104 -14.30 7.94 -3.85
N PHE A 105 -14.97 7.24 -2.92
CA PHE A 105 -15.91 7.86 -2.00
C PHE A 105 -15.16 8.55 -0.86
N LEU A 106 -14.77 9.82 -1.08
CA LEU A 106 -13.93 10.63 -0.18
C LEU A 106 -14.31 10.59 1.31
N PRO A 107 -15.59 10.56 1.73
CA PRO A 107 -15.92 10.44 3.16
C PRO A 107 -15.44 9.16 3.84
N LYS A 108 -15.08 8.11 3.08
CA LYS A 108 -14.49 6.86 3.57
C LYS A 108 -13.09 6.59 3.01
N ALA A 109 -12.54 7.51 2.22
CA ALA A 109 -11.25 7.34 1.59
C ALA A 109 -10.13 7.43 2.63
N THR A 110 -9.19 6.51 2.53
CA THR A 110 -7.97 6.45 3.34
C THR A 110 -6.78 6.25 2.41
N ALA A 111 -5.58 6.60 2.88
CA ALA A 111 -4.34 6.44 2.11
C ALA A 111 -3.24 5.93 3.01
N LEU A 112 -2.37 5.07 2.50
CA LEU A 112 -1.21 4.60 3.25
C LEU A 112 -0.13 5.69 3.24
N LEU A 113 0.27 6.15 4.43
CA LEU A 113 1.41 7.06 4.60
C LEU A 113 2.65 6.21 4.86
N PRO A 114 3.57 6.06 3.91
CA PRO A 114 4.70 5.18 4.10
C PRO A 114 5.76 5.77 5.03
N ASP A 115 6.44 4.89 5.74
CA ASP A 115 7.69 5.16 6.43
C ASP A 115 8.79 4.29 5.82
N PHE A 116 9.93 4.92 5.53
CA PHE A 116 11.06 4.30 4.84
C PHE A 116 12.16 4.01 5.83
N ILE A 117 12.65 2.78 5.84
CA ILE A 117 13.87 2.39 6.57
C ILE A 117 14.94 2.10 5.52
N PHE A 118 16.02 2.87 5.51
CA PHE A 118 17.12 2.75 4.55
C PHE A 118 18.26 1.94 5.13
N LEU A 119 18.78 1.00 4.34
CA LEU A 119 19.84 0.09 4.75
C LEU A 119 21.07 0.20 3.84
N ASP A 120 22.25 0.00 4.43
CA ASP A 120 23.50 -0.17 3.67
C ASP A 120 23.64 -1.57 3.06
N GLY A 121 24.77 -1.83 2.39
CA GLY A 121 25.09 -3.14 1.81
C GLY A 121 25.28 -4.28 2.82
N SER A 122 25.33 -3.98 4.12
CA SER A 122 25.39 -4.95 5.22
C SER A 122 24.05 -5.08 5.97
N TYR A 123 22.96 -4.59 5.38
CA TYR A 123 21.61 -4.55 5.96
C TYR A 123 21.50 -3.75 7.27
N ARG A 124 22.46 -2.84 7.54
CA ARG A 124 22.38 -1.95 8.71
C ARG A 124 21.57 -0.73 8.37
N GLN A 125 20.70 -0.32 9.29
CA GLN A 125 19.93 0.91 9.13
C GLN A 125 20.86 2.14 9.14
N ILE A 126 20.82 2.90 8.06
CA ILE A 126 21.56 4.15 7.89
C ILE A 126 20.65 5.39 7.85
N GLY A 127 19.34 5.19 7.79
CA GLY A 127 18.37 6.28 7.84
C GLY A 127 16.93 5.79 7.98
N ARG A 128 16.05 6.69 8.40
CA ARG A 128 14.60 6.49 8.43
C ARG A 128 13.90 7.78 8.01
N MET A 129 12.86 7.68 7.20
CA MET A 129 12.11 8.84 6.70
C MET A 129 10.61 8.54 6.71
N SER A 130 9.88 9.21 7.60
CA SER A 130 8.44 9.08 7.70
C SER A 130 7.75 10.15 6.87
N VAL A 131 6.88 9.73 5.95
CA VAL A 131 6.07 10.66 5.17
C VAL A 131 4.91 11.12 6.03
N LYS A 132 4.94 12.39 6.45
CA LYS A 132 3.89 12.98 7.29
C LYS A 132 2.77 13.61 6.48
N ASP A 133 3.11 14.20 5.35
CA ASP A 133 2.12 14.85 4.49
C ASP A 133 2.31 14.39 3.04
N LEU A 134 1.23 13.88 2.47
CA LEU A 134 1.07 13.61 1.05
C LEU A 134 0.15 14.70 0.48
N GLN A 135 0.58 15.29 -0.63
CA GLN A 135 -0.19 16.35 -1.28
C GLN A 135 -0.86 15.82 -2.54
N GLU A 136 -2.05 16.31 -2.84
CA GLU A 136 -2.64 16.10 -4.15
C GLU A 136 -1.70 16.69 -5.22
N ARG A 137 -1.32 15.87 -6.22
CA ARG A 137 -0.38 16.27 -7.26
C ARG A 137 -1.01 16.25 -8.64
N GLY A 138 -1.97 17.12 -8.89
CA GLY A 138 -2.53 17.35 -10.23
C GLY A 138 -3.24 16.15 -10.88
N ASN A 139 -3.91 16.38 -12.01
CA ASN A 139 -4.84 15.41 -12.59
C ASN A 139 -4.19 14.10 -13.10
N PHE A 140 -2.87 14.08 -13.31
CA PHE A 140 -2.15 12.87 -13.75
C PHE A 140 -2.11 11.77 -12.65
N TRP A 141 -2.49 12.08 -11.42
CA TRP A 141 -2.32 11.21 -10.27
C TRP A 141 -3.60 10.46 -9.87
N GLY A 142 -4.74 10.71 -10.53
CA GLY A 142 -5.94 9.86 -10.51
C GLY A 142 -6.30 9.23 -9.17
N GLY A 143 -6.77 10.03 -8.21
CA GLY A 143 -7.13 9.52 -6.88
C GLY A 143 -5.93 9.11 -6.03
N ALA A 144 -4.76 9.70 -6.25
CA ALA A 144 -3.56 9.45 -5.45
C ALA A 144 -2.96 10.73 -4.89
N LEU A 145 -2.34 10.59 -3.72
CA LEU A 145 -1.57 11.63 -3.06
C LEU A 145 -0.07 11.36 -3.28
N GLY A 146 0.71 12.42 -3.45
CA GLY A 146 2.11 12.35 -3.82
C GLY A 146 3.06 13.01 -2.83
N SER A 147 4.26 12.45 -2.70
CA SER A 147 5.39 13.07 -2.03
C SER A 147 6.71 12.57 -2.61
N THR A 148 7.83 13.13 -2.14
CA THR A 148 9.17 12.71 -2.52
C THR A 148 10.02 12.62 -1.26
N VAL A 149 10.72 11.51 -1.07
CA VAL A 149 11.68 11.31 0.02
C VAL A 149 13.10 11.31 -0.51
N ALA A 150 14.01 11.92 0.25
CA ALA A 150 15.44 11.85 -0.02
C ALA A 150 15.98 10.46 0.39
N VAL A 151 16.86 9.90 -0.43
CA VAL A 151 17.56 8.65 -0.13
C VAL A 151 18.92 8.99 0.48
N PRO A 152 19.26 8.48 1.69
CA PRO A 152 20.57 8.66 2.27
C PRO A 152 21.69 8.11 1.38
N SER A 153 22.84 8.77 1.35
CA SER A 153 24.01 8.26 0.64
C SER A 153 24.43 6.90 1.18
N GLY A 154 24.85 6.00 0.28
CA GLY A 154 25.25 4.64 0.65
C GLY A 154 24.09 3.65 0.86
N ALA A 155 22.83 4.07 0.71
CA ALA A 155 21.70 3.15 0.73
C ALA A 155 21.80 2.13 -0.41
N ARG A 156 21.60 0.85 -0.08
CA ARG A 156 21.53 -0.27 -1.03
C ARG A 156 20.18 -0.96 -1.01
N TYR A 157 19.49 -0.87 0.12
CA TYR A 157 18.14 -1.40 0.28
C TYR A 157 17.27 -0.40 1.00
N PHE A 158 15.97 -0.53 0.85
CA PHE A 158 15.00 0.18 1.66
C PHE A 158 13.77 -0.68 1.91
N ILE A 159 13.15 -0.44 3.05
CA ILE A 159 11.93 -1.10 3.47
C ILE A 159 10.85 -0.04 3.61
N VAL A 160 9.66 -0.38 3.12
CA VAL A 160 8.47 0.45 3.23
C VAL A 160 7.50 -0.23 4.18
N ILE A 161 7.12 0.49 5.23
CA ILE A 161 6.07 0.11 6.19
C ILE A 161 4.99 1.19 6.24
N ALA A 162 3.84 0.87 6.83
CA ALA A 162 2.89 1.91 7.20
C ALA A 162 3.48 2.78 8.32
N GLY A 163 3.40 4.09 8.16
CA GLY A 163 3.80 5.06 9.16
C GLY A 163 2.89 5.07 10.39
N THR A 164 3.23 5.94 11.33
CA THR A 164 2.52 6.10 12.62
C THR A 164 1.12 6.68 12.49
N GLY A 165 0.79 7.27 11.34
CA GLY A 165 -0.53 7.89 11.09
C GLY A 165 -0.74 9.23 11.79
N ASP A 166 0.34 9.89 12.20
CA ASP A 166 0.37 11.25 12.77
C ASP A 166 0.29 12.36 11.71
N GLY A 167 0.25 11.98 10.43
CA GLY A 167 0.16 12.87 9.29
C GLY A 167 -1.24 13.42 9.00
N THR A 168 -1.30 14.59 8.36
CA THR A 168 -2.55 15.23 7.93
C THR A 168 -2.58 15.37 6.42
N ASN A 169 -3.38 14.53 5.75
CA ASN A 169 -3.56 14.63 4.31
C ASN A 169 -4.96 15.11 3.97
N TYR A 170 -5.04 15.81 2.85
CA TYR A 170 -6.28 16.32 2.32
C TYR A 170 -6.36 16.06 0.82
N TYR A 171 -7.57 15.86 0.32
CA TYR A 171 -7.86 15.65 -1.08
C TYR A 171 -9.04 16.55 -1.49
N HIS A 172 -8.94 17.21 -2.65
CA HIS A 172 -10.05 17.99 -3.18
C HIS A 172 -11.03 17.10 -3.94
N SER A 173 -12.32 17.21 -3.64
CA SER A 173 -13.39 16.67 -4.49
C SER A 173 -13.53 17.50 -5.78
N GLU A 174 -14.28 16.96 -6.74
CA GLU A 174 -14.58 17.65 -8.01
C GLU A 174 -15.23 19.03 -7.85
N ASN A 175 -16.00 19.22 -6.77
CA ASN A 175 -16.60 20.52 -6.43
C ASN A 175 -15.68 21.43 -5.60
N GLY A 176 -14.39 21.10 -5.48
CA GLY A 176 -13.37 21.88 -4.78
C GLY A 176 -13.36 21.75 -3.26
N ARG A 177 -14.28 20.97 -2.67
CA ARG A 177 -14.34 20.76 -1.22
C ARG A 177 -13.16 19.92 -0.74
N LEU A 178 -12.54 20.36 0.34
CA LEU A 178 -11.44 19.65 0.97
C LEU A 178 -11.98 18.50 1.84
N HIS A 179 -11.44 17.30 1.65
CA HIS A 179 -11.75 16.12 2.46
C HIS A 179 -10.49 15.63 3.19
N PRO A 180 -10.53 15.42 4.51
CA PRO A 180 -9.41 14.81 5.22
C PRO A 180 -9.29 13.34 4.80
N ILE A 181 -8.05 12.90 4.54
CA ILE A 181 -7.74 11.52 4.18
C ILE A 181 -6.91 10.89 5.31
N PRO A 182 -7.54 10.07 6.17
CA PRO A 182 -6.85 9.39 7.25
C PRO A 182 -5.78 8.41 6.76
N ALA A 183 -4.76 8.22 7.60
CA ALA A 183 -3.72 7.23 7.36
C ALA A 183 -4.24 5.80 7.53
N ALA A 184 -4.07 4.97 6.50
CA ALA A 184 -4.33 3.54 6.53
C ALA A 184 -3.06 2.74 6.87
N ALA A 185 -3.25 1.58 7.50
CA ALA A 185 -2.18 0.64 7.80
C ALA A 185 -1.80 -0.26 6.60
N LEU A 186 -2.72 -0.40 5.67
CA LEU A 186 -2.62 -1.19 4.46
C LEU A 186 -3.00 -0.31 3.27
N GLY A 187 -2.55 -0.67 2.07
CA GLY A 187 -2.93 0.09 0.89
C GLY A 187 -2.02 -0.10 -0.30
N LYS A 188 -2.41 0.58 -1.38
CA LYS A 188 -1.71 0.57 -2.66
C LYS A 188 -0.76 1.77 -2.74
N LEU A 189 0.48 1.48 -3.11
CA LEU A 189 1.52 2.46 -3.35
C LEU A 189 2.07 2.33 -4.77
N SER A 190 2.72 3.40 -5.20
CA SER A 190 3.60 3.40 -6.35
C SER A 190 4.87 4.17 -6.02
N LEU A 191 6.00 3.64 -6.44
CA LEU A 191 7.31 4.22 -6.22
C LEU A 191 8.02 4.44 -7.54
N ARG A 192 8.78 5.53 -7.61
CA ARG A 192 9.66 5.84 -8.72
C ARG A 192 10.99 6.36 -8.19
N MET A 193 12.06 5.66 -8.52
CA MET A 193 13.41 5.99 -8.04
C MET A 193 14.13 6.93 -9.01
N PHE A 194 14.84 7.91 -8.45
CA PHE A 194 15.70 8.85 -9.15
C PHE A 194 17.11 8.84 -8.54
N GLY A 195 18.08 9.25 -9.34
CA GLY A 195 19.50 9.18 -8.99
C GLY A 195 20.39 9.16 -10.22
N GLU A 196 21.63 8.73 -10.04
CA GLU A 196 22.67 8.75 -11.07
C GLU A 196 23.38 7.40 -11.17
N LEU A 197 23.91 7.09 -12.35
CA LEU A 197 24.83 5.97 -12.50
C LEU A 197 26.15 6.33 -11.80
N ILE A 198 26.64 5.41 -10.98
CA ILE A 198 27.97 5.51 -10.39
C ILE A 198 28.96 5.27 -11.53
N GLY A 199 29.53 6.35 -12.05
CA GLY A 199 30.57 6.26 -13.06
C GLY A 199 31.71 5.38 -12.52
N THR A 200 32.11 4.36 -13.27
CA THR A 200 33.39 3.70 -13.04
C THR A 200 34.46 4.78 -13.23
N ALA A 201 35.08 5.21 -12.14
CA ALA A 201 36.22 6.11 -12.21
C ALA A 201 37.23 5.48 -13.17
N THR A 202 37.40 6.09 -14.35
CA THR A 202 38.50 5.80 -15.24
C THR A 202 39.76 6.27 -14.53
N SER A 203 40.41 5.34 -13.83
CA SER A 203 41.80 5.47 -13.42
C SER A 203 42.62 5.79 -14.67
N LYS A 204 43.09 7.03 -14.79
CA LYS A 204 44.18 7.40 -15.68
C LYS A 204 45.48 7.36 -14.91
#